data_AF-A0A5N5PTE9-F1
#
_entry.id   AF-A0A5N5PTE9-F1
#
_cell.length_a   1.000
_cell.length_b   1.000
_cell.length_c   1.000
_cell.angle_alpha   90.00
_cell.angle_beta   90.00
_cell.angle_gamma   90.00
#
_symmetry.space_group_name_H-M   'P 1'
#
loop_
_entity.id
_entity.type
_entity.pdbx_description
1 polymer ?
#
loop_
_entity_poly.entity_id
_entity_poly.type
_entity_poly.pdbx_seq_one_letter_code
_entity_poly.pdbx_strand_id
1 'polypeptide(L)'
;MLANMRRVVAASFLAALLDPVSAQSSCSNTTFAIALRNCTFASGVVSWGHLVEVGTPPQRLCLAPSTVINSTLVSQESLCVVSDTLEPHKCEALRGGFFNENSSSTWTDVSLSDYNDTRSNPTWEHFNAPGFTKVGYDKINIPNTNVALYGAGIALNQYGNNSNAGMIGLGKDSVFLNDAVRQDRAGSKSWSLDSGSQSLVKPRNGELVIGGYNAGRTDGSFSWSNVSDMVGDRPCPLRTRITQMSVTLSNGEVKPIKSSAEVIDACIEPYDNLFRFTPGMLLNWKQITAFNETLLGVYANQEANNLSFTELGLPYDSSKVGDWSLSVTLDNGYTTTLPAYELQRPLLGFDNLGNKQAVPGITNLQILNAPTGTGEVPTLGRIFLSRVSVCGLRKLGRRRRG
;
A
#
# COMPACT_ATOMS: atom_id res chain seq x y z
N MET A 1 46.13 73.76 52.01
CA MET A 1 46.86 73.69 50.72
C MET A 1 47.00 72.22 50.36
N LEU A 2 46.71 71.88 49.09
CA LEU A 2 46.69 70.56 48.46
C LEU A 2 45.51 69.63 48.83
N ALA A 3 44.63 69.50 47.83
CA ALA A 3 43.40 68.72 47.81
C ALA A 3 43.69 67.22 47.57
N ASN A 4 43.04 66.34 48.34
CA ASN A 4 43.14 64.89 48.22
C ASN A 4 41.86 64.33 47.59
N MET A 5 41.97 63.92 46.33
CA MET A 5 40.90 63.40 45.48
C MET A 5 40.83 61.87 45.65
N ARG A 6 39.77 61.36 46.29
CA ARG A 6 39.51 59.91 46.42
C ARG A 6 38.92 59.38 45.11
N ARG A 7 39.62 58.44 44.46
CA ARG A 7 39.10 57.64 43.33
C ARG A 7 38.39 56.40 43.87
N VAL A 8 37.12 56.24 43.50
CA VAL A 8 36.33 55.02 43.68
C VAL A 8 36.59 54.12 42.47
N VAL A 9 37.07 52.90 42.72
CA VAL A 9 37.25 51.87 41.69
C VAL A 9 36.00 50.98 41.71
N ALA A 10 35.20 51.04 40.65
CA ALA A 10 34.09 50.12 40.42
C ALA A 10 34.62 48.86 39.72
N ALA A 11 34.47 47.70 40.37
CA ALA A 11 34.81 46.40 39.80
C ALA A 11 33.62 45.88 38.99
N SER A 12 33.76 45.83 37.66
CA SER A 12 32.79 45.21 36.76
C SER A 12 33.07 43.70 36.66
N PHE A 13 32.17 42.88 37.18
CA PHE A 13 32.16 41.43 36.93
C PHE A 13 31.64 41.15 35.52
N LEU A 14 32.52 40.66 34.64
CA LEU A 14 32.16 40.14 33.32
C LEU A 14 31.69 38.68 33.49
N ALA A 15 30.38 38.46 33.52
CA ALA A 15 29.80 37.11 33.44
C ALA A 15 29.89 36.64 31.98
N ALA A 16 30.81 35.70 31.71
CA ALA A 16 30.86 35.00 30.44
C ALA A 16 29.64 34.07 30.32
N LEU A 17 28.67 34.49 29.52
CA LEU A 17 27.56 33.65 29.06
C LEU A 17 28.14 32.56 28.16
N LEU A 18 28.34 31.37 28.73
CA LEU A 18 28.53 30.14 27.97
C LEU A 18 27.16 29.74 27.43
N ASP A 19 26.87 30.13 26.18
CA ASP A 19 25.72 29.60 25.47
C ASP A 19 25.88 28.07 25.36
N PRO A 20 24.92 27.26 25.85
CA PRO A 20 24.94 25.84 25.57
C PRO A 20 24.71 25.70 24.06
N VAL A 21 25.78 25.34 23.34
CA VAL A 21 25.68 24.81 21.98
C VAL A 21 24.76 23.60 22.08
N SER A 22 23.49 23.81 21.74
CA SER A 22 22.56 22.73 21.49
C SER A 22 23.15 21.96 20.33
N ALA A 23 23.75 20.80 20.64
CA ALA A 23 24.05 19.79 19.64
C ALA A 23 22.74 19.43 18.97
N GLN A 24 22.44 20.12 17.87
CA GLN A 24 21.39 19.77 16.95
C GLN A 24 21.82 18.41 16.42
N SER A 25 21.27 17.34 16.99
CA SER A 25 21.37 16.03 16.36
C SER A 25 20.87 16.26 14.95
N SER A 26 21.74 16.17 13.95
CA SER A 26 21.35 16.23 12.56
C SER A 26 20.33 15.11 12.35
N CYS A 27 19.03 15.44 12.39
CA CYS A 27 18.02 14.54 11.92
C CYS A 27 18.38 14.29 10.46
N SER A 28 18.82 13.08 10.16
CA SER A 28 19.09 12.69 8.79
C SER A 28 17.79 12.85 8.01
N ASN A 29 17.73 13.86 7.14
CA ASN A 29 16.61 14.10 6.23
C ASN A 29 16.69 13.17 5.01
N THR A 30 17.50 12.12 5.06
CA THR A 30 17.63 11.18 3.94
C THR A 30 16.29 10.47 3.76
N THR A 31 15.64 10.77 2.65
CA THR A 31 14.39 10.16 2.22
C THR A 31 14.48 9.86 0.74
N PHE A 32 13.64 8.94 0.27
CA PHE A 32 13.43 8.74 -1.15
C PHE A 32 11.99 8.34 -1.41
N ALA A 33 11.53 8.62 -2.62
CA ALA A 33 10.19 8.28 -3.07
C ALA A 33 10.27 7.23 -4.18
N ILE A 34 9.37 6.27 -4.12
CA ILE A 34 9.10 5.32 -5.20
C ILE A 34 7.79 5.76 -5.84
N ALA A 35 7.84 6.12 -7.12
CA ALA A 35 6.65 6.61 -7.83
C ALA A 35 5.65 5.48 -8.07
N LEU A 36 4.37 5.75 -7.81
CA LEU A 36 3.26 4.88 -8.15
C LEU A 36 2.64 5.32 -9.48
N ARG A 37 2.78 4.48 -10.51
CA ARG A 37 2.37 4.78 -11.88
C ARG A 37 2.26 3.51 -12.73
N ASN A 38 1.95 3.68 -14.01
CA ASN A 38 2.11 2.62 -15.01
C ASN A 38 3.61 2.24 -15.13
N CYS A 39 3.92 0.97 -14.97
CA CYS A 39 5.21 0.37 -15.28
C CYS A 39 5.11 -0.35 -16.62
N THR A 40 6.07 -0.10 -17.51
CA THR A 40 6.19 -0.82 -18.79
C THR A 40 7.37 -1.79 -18.70
N PHE A 41 7.10 -3.06 -18.98
CA PHE A 41 8.08 -4.14 -18.97
C PHE A 41 8.76 -4.30 -20.33
N ALA A 42 9.79 -5.15 -20.41
CA ALA A 42 10.53 -5.37 -21.65
C ALA A 42 9.66 -5.98 -22.78
N SER A 43 8.63 -6.75 -22.42
CA SER A 43 7.61 -7.29 -23.31
C SER A 43 6.69 -6.22 -23.92
N GLY A 44 6.68 -5.00 -23.37
CA GLY A 44 5.71 -3.94 -23.69
C GLY A 44 4.44 -3.97 -22.83
N VAL A 45 4.24 -5.01 -22.01
CA VAL A 45 3.11 -5.12 -21.08
C VAL A 45 3.17 -3.99 -20.03
N VAL A 46 1.99 -3.52 -19.62
CA VAL A 46 1.84 -2.45 -18.64
C VAL A 46 1.07 -2.92 -17.41
N SER A 47 1.64 -2.69 -16.23
CA SER A 47 0.97 -2.86 -14.94
C SER A 47 1.01 -1.56 -14.12
N TRP A 48 0.24 -1.45 -13.04
CA TRP A 48 0.20 -0.25 -12.19
C TRP A 48 0.66 -0.55 -10.77
N GLY A 49 1.72 0.13 -10.34
CA GLY A 49 2.40 -0.17 -9.09
C GLY A 49 3.62 0.73 -8.88
N HIS A 50 4.43 0.37 -7.89
CA HIS A 50 5.67 1.06 -7.57
C HIS A 50 6.78 0.42 -8.39
N LEU A 51 7.33 1.19 -9.33
CA LEU A 51 8.38 0.69 -10.21
C LEU A 51 9.67 0.51 -9.42
N VAL A 52 10.19 -0.71 -9.42
CA VAL A 52 11.52 -1.06 -8.93
C VAL A 52 12.26 -1.87 -9.99
N GLU A 53 13.58 -1.92 -9.87
CA GLU A 53 14.46 -2.68 -10.75
C GLU A 53 15.30 -3.64 -9.92
N VAL A 54 15.17 -4.94 -10.14
CA VAL A 54 15.82 -5.99 -9.34
C VAL A 54 16.90 -6.71 -10.15
N GLY A 55 18.05 -6.94 -9.55
CA GLY A 55 19.11 -7.75 -10.15
C GLY A 55 20.07 -7.02 -11.08
N THR A 56 21.01 -7.78 -11.66
CA THR A 56 22.00 -7.31 -12.63
C THR A 56 22.15 -8.31 -13.80
N PRO A 57 21.71 -7.97 -15.03
CA PRO A 57 21.11 -6.71 -15.44
C PRO A 57 19.76 -6.42 -14.74
N PRO A 58 19.35 -5.14 -14.64
CA PRO A 58 18.13 -4.76 -13.95
C PRO A 58 16.87 -5.32 -14.63
N GLN A 59 16.00 -5.96 -13.84
CA GLN A 59 14.69 -6.47 -14.26
C GLN A 59 13.58 -5.61 -13.64
N ARG A 60 12.68 -5.06 -14.48
CA ARG A 60 11.65 -4.13 -14.04
C ARG A 60 10.45 -4.84 -13.44
N LEU A 61 10.07 -4.45 -12.23
CA LEU A 61 8.91 -4.95 -11.51
C LEU A 61 8.03 -3.81 -11.02
N CYS A 62 6.74 -4.08 -10.91
CA CYS A 62 5.72 -3.16 -10.47
C CYS A 62 5.09 -3.73 -9.19
N LEU A 63 5.50 -3.20 -8.02
CA LEU A 63 5.14 -3.79 -6.73
C LEU A 63 4.04 -3.00 -6.01
N ALA A 64 3.22 -3.70 -5.25
CA ALA A 64 2.24 -3.11 -4.34
C ALA A 64 2.83 -3.00 -2.91
N PRO A 65 2.67 -1.86 -2.22
CA PRO A 65 3.03 -1.80 -0.81
C PRO A 65 2.07 -2.69 -0.02
N SER A 66 2.57 -3.38 1.01
CA SER A 66 1.69 -4.14 1.89
C SER A 66 2.12 -4.02 3.34
N THR A 67 1.16 -3.76 4.23
CA THR A 67 1.47 -3.54 5.65
C THR A 67 1.43 -4.83 6.46
N VAL A 68 0.78 -5.86 5.91
CA VAL A 68 0.58 -7.15 6.56
C VAL A 68 1.71 -8.17 6.34
N ILE A 69 2.72 -7.82 5.52
CA ILE A 69 3.92 -8.64 5.29
C ILE A 69 5.20 -7.87 5.63
N ASN A 70 6.24 -8.61 5.99
CA ASN A 70 7.57 -8.08 6.29
C ASN A 70 8.53 -8.23 5.08
N SER A 71 8.37 -9.27 4.26
CA SER A 71 9.27 -9.54 3.14
C SER A 71 8.99 -8.64 1.93
N THR A 72 10.03 -8.33 1.15
CA THR A 72 9.85 -7.92 -0.25
C THR A 72 9.58 -9.18 -1.07
N LEU A 73 8.38 -9.30 -1.62
CA LEU A 73 7.96 -10.45 -2.41
C LEU A 73 7.99 -10.10 -3.89
N VAL A 74 8.68 -10.89 -4.70
CA VAL A 74 8.69 -10.73 -6.17
C VAL A 74 8.14 -11.98 -6.83
N SER A 75 7.34 -11.81 -7.86
CA SER A 75 6.71 -12.91 -8.59
C SER A 75 7.71 -13.59 -9.52
N GLN A 76 7.65 -14.92 -9.62
CA GLN A 76 8.29 -15.67 -10.70
C GLN A 76 7.28 -16.02 -11.80
N GLU A 77 7.78 -16.22 -13.02
CA GLU A 77 6.96 -16.65 -14.16
C GLU A 77 6.29 -18.02 -13.92
N SER A 78 6.90 -18.88 -13.11
CA SER A 78 6.32 -20.17 -12.70
C SER A 78 4.94 -20.05 -12.05
N LEU A 79 4.64 -18.90 -11.44
CA LEU A 79 3.33 -18.59 -10.85
C LEU A 79 2.20 -18.63 -11.89
N CYS A 80 2.50 -18.38 -13.16
CA CYS A 80 1.52 -18.35 -14.25
C CYS A 80 1.06 -19.74 -14.69
N VAL A 81 1.90 -20.75 -14.45
CA VAL A 81 1.63 -22.14 -14.83
C VAL A 81 0.84 -22.85 -13.74
N VAL A 82 1.14 -22.54 -12.47
CA VAL A 82 0.57 -23.26 -11.32
C VAL A 82 -0.83 -22.78 -10.97
N SER A 83 -1.16 -21.49 -11.17
CA SER A 83 -2.44 -20.97 -10.68
C SER A 83 -3.60 -21.13 -11.65
N ASP A 84 -3.40 -20.96 -12.96
CA ASP A 84 -4.53 -20.71 -13.88
C ASP A 84 -4.25 -21.04 -15.37
N THR A 85 -3.10 -21.63 -15.72
CA THR A 85 -2.64 -21.76 -17.13
C THR A 85 -2.79 -20.44 -17.91
N LEU A 86 -2.36 -19.34 -17.30
CA LEU A 86 -2.50 -18.02 -17.92
C LEU A 86 -1.45 -17.83 -19.01
N GLU A 87 -1.86 -17.19 -20.10
CA GLU A 87 -0.93 -16.69 -21.10
C GLU A 87 0.13 -15.77 -20.44
N PRO A 88 1.42 -15.87 -20.81
CA PRO A 88 2.51 -15.22 -20.07
C PRO A 88 2.33 -13.71 -19.91
N HIS A 89 1.98 -12.98 -20.97
CA HIS A 89 1.81 -11.53 -20.92
C HIS A 89 0.61 -11.09 -20.08
N LYS A 90 -0.49 -11.86 -20.13
CA LYS A 90 -1.65 -11.66 -19.26
C LYS A 90 -1.26 -11.81 -17.79
N CYS A 91 -0.51 -12.87 -17.48
CA CYS A 91 -0.01 -13.11 -16.14
C CYS A 91 0.97 -12.00 -15.71
N GLU A 92 1.86 -11.56 -16.59
CA GLU A 92 2.82 -10.47 -16.33
C GLU A 92 2.08 -9.18 -15.94
N ALA A 93 1.03 -8.84 -16.68
CA ALA A 93 0.19 -7.66 -16.43
C ALA A 93 -0.49 -7.74 -15.06
N LEU A 94 -1.05 -8.91 -14.73
CA LEU A 94 -1.69 -9.17 -13.45
C LEU A 94 -0.68 -9.07 -12.31
N ARG A 95 0.42 -9.82 -12.36
CA ARG A 95 1.38 -10.00 -11.26
C ARG A 95 2.38 -8.84 -11.07
N GLY A 96 2.44 -7.92 -12.03
CA GLY A 96 3.34 -6.76 -11.96
C GLY A 96 4.77 -7.06 -12.40
N GLY A 97 4.95 -7.96 -13.37
CA GLY A 97 6.27 -8.38 -13.87
C GLY A 97 6.85 -9.57 -13.10
N PHE A 98 7.91 -10.15 -13.64
CA PHE A 98 8.60 -11.32 -13.07
C PHE A 98 10.07 -11.07 -12.83
N PHE A 99 10.58 -11.67 -11.76
CA PHE A 99 12.01 -11.76 -11.50
C PHE A 99 12.52 -13.15 -11.85
N ASN A 100 13.57 -13.20 -12.66
CA ASN A 100 14.34 -14.40 -12.96
C ASN A 100 15.72 -14.29 -12.30
N GLU A 101 15.90 -15.03 -11.23
CA GLU A 101 17.13 -15.07 -10.44
C GLU A 101 18.33 -15.59 -11.24
N ASN A 102 18.11 -16.52 -12.17
CA ASN A 102 19.18 -17.09 -13.00
C ASN A 102 19.73 -16.09 -14.02
N SER A 103 18.97 -15.03 -14.30
CA SER A 103 19.39 -13.94 -15.17
C SER A 103 20.10 -12.81 -14.40
N SER A 104 20.19 -12.90 -13.07
CA SER A 104 20.84 -11.89 -12.23
C SER A 104 22.21 -12.37 -11.74
N SER A 105 23.27 -11.71 -12.20
CA SER A 105 24.65 -11.91 -11.73
C SER A 105 24.90 -11.46 -10.28
N THR A 106 23.95 -10.75 -9.67
CA THR A 106 24.02 -10.29 -8.27
C THR A 106 23.09 -11.05 -7.32
N TRP A 107 22.32 -12.01 -7.84
CA TRP A 107 21.48 -12.87 -7.01
C TRP A 107 22.34 -13.79 -6.15
N THR A 108 22.04 -13.84 -4.86
CA THR A 108 22.61 -14.80 -3.91
C THR A 108 21.49 -15.60 -3.27
N ASP A 109 21.43 -16.88 -3.62
CA ASP A 109 20.47 -17.83 -3.06
C ASP A 109 20.83 -18.19 -1.61
N VAL A 110 19.82 -18.31 -0.75
CA VAL A 110 20.00 -18.61 0.67
C VAL A 110 18.94 -19.60 1.10
N SER A 111 19.32 -20.53 1.99
CA SER A 111 18.34 -21.45 2.57
C SER A 111 17.32 -20.67 3.40
N LEU A 112 16.07 -21.16 3.46
CA LEU A 112 15.06 -20.53 4.32
C LEU A 112 15.51 -20.47 5.79
N SER A 113 16.26 -21.46 6.28
CA SER A 113 16.76 -21.47 7.66
C SER A 113 17.86 -20.43 7.92
N ASP A 114 18.67 -20.11 6.91
CA ASP A 114 19.79 -19.16 7.03
C ASP A 114 19.39 -17.73 6.64
N TYR A 115 18.20 -17.57 6.08
CA TYR A 115 17.66 -16.26 5.74
C TYR A 115 17.30 -15.52 7.03
N ASN A 116 18.24 -14.68 7.47
CA ASN A 116 18.18 -13.84 8.67
C ASN A 116 16.99 -12.86 8.69
N ASP A 117 16.27 -12.79 7.58
CA ASP A 117 15.07 -12.00 7.35
C ASP A 117 13.78 -12.85 7.23
N THR A 118 13.77 -14.09 7.72
CA THR A 118 12.57 -14.95 7.95
C THR A 118 11.64 -14.43 9.05
N ARG A 119 11.47 -13.11 9.07
CA ARG A 119 10.46 -12.45 9.86
C ARG A 119 9.14 -13.00 9.39
N SER A 120 8.48 -13.75 10.27
CA SER A 120 7.22 -14.45 9.98
C SER A 120 6.30 -13.53 9.17
N ASN A 121 5.72 -14.09 8.12
CA ASN A 121 4.71 -13.41 7.31
C ASN A 121 3.38 -14.11 7.58
N PRO A 122 2.84 -14.00 8.81
CA PRO A 122 1.71 -14.82 9.23
C PRO A 122 0.49 -14.60 8.32
N THR A 123 0.35 -13.40 7.77
CA THR A 123 -0.69 -13.08 6.79
C THR A 123 -0.50 -13.77 5.45
N TRP A 124 0.73 -13.81 4.95
CA TRP A 124 1.05 -14.54 3.73
C TRP A 124 0.82 -16.04 3.94
N GLU A 125 1.29 -16.58 5.06
CA GLU A 125 1.09 -17.97 5.46
C GLU A 125 -0.40 -18.31 5.65
N HIS A 126 -1.21 -17.37 6.16
CA HIS A 126 -2.65 -17.54 6.34
C HIS A 126 -3.42 -17.60 5.00
N PHE A 127 -3.07 -16.77 4.01
CA PHE A 127 -3.79 -16.69 2.73
C PHE A 127 -3.16 -17.48 1.57
N ASN A 128 -1.88 -17.84 1.67
CA ASN A 128 -1.08 -18.43 0.60
C ASN A 128 -0.19 -19.57 1.12
N ALA A 129 -0.76 -20.54 1.84
CA ALA A 129 -0.04 -21.74 2.25
C ALA A 129 0.16 -22.73 1.05
N PRO A 130 1.34 -23.35 0.90
CA PRO A 130 2.59 -23.09 1.62
C PRO A 130 3.16 -21.72 1.21
N GLY A 131 3.76 -21.00 2.17
CA GLY A 131 4.36 -19.69 1.91
C GLY A 131 5.50 -19.72 0.87
N PHE A 132 6.27 -18.64 0.74
CA PHE A 132 7.40 -18.64 -0.21
C PHE A 132 8.44 -19.72 0.13
N THR A 133 8.95 -20.38 -0.90
CA THR A 133 9.86 -21.53 -0.79
C THR A 133 11.31 -21.20 -1.09
N LYS A 134 11.57 -20.03 -1.68
CA LYS A 134 12.91 -19.57 -2.07
C LYS A 134 13.12 -18.11 -1.67
N VAL A 135 14.29 -17.83 -1.15
CA VAL A 135 14.69 -16.51 -0.63
C VAL A 135 16.14 -16.24 -0.99
N GLY A 136 16.52 -14.98 -1.00
CA GLY A 136 17.89 -14.60 -1.27
C GLY A 136 18.10 -13.12 -1.16
N TYR A 137 19.28 -12.69 -1.60
CA TYR A 137 19.66 -11.29 -1.61
C TYR A 137 19.99 -10.85 -3.03
N ASP A 138 19.57 -9.64 -3.40
CA ASP A 138 19.96 -9.04 -4.67
C ASP A 138 19.97 -7.50 -4.57
N LYS A 139 20.32 -6.84 -5.66
CA LYS A 139 20.27 -5.40 -5.82
C LYS A 139 18.83 -4.97 -6.15
N ILE A 140 18.30 -3.99 -5.41
CA ILE A 140 17.05 -3.29 -5.73
C ILE A 140 17.39 -1.83 -6.04
N ASN A 141 17.10 -1.38 -7.26
CA ASN A 141 17.22 0.00 -7.69
C ASN A 141 15.85 0.68 -7.70
N ILE A 142 15.83 1.96 -7.36
CA ILE A 142 14.65 2.82 -7.49
C ILE A 142 14.84 3.70 -8.74
N PRO A 143 14.19 3.38 -9.87
CA PRO A 143 14.47 4.07 -11.13
C PRO A 143 14.14 5.56 -11.08
N ASN A 144 14.91 6.37 -11.82
CA ASN A 144 14.84 7.85 -11.81
C ASN A 144 15.24 8.47 -10.48
N THR A 145 15.96 7.73 -9.65
CA THR A 145 16.65 8.22 -8.46
C THR A 145 18.07 7.66 -8.44
N ASN A 146 18.90 8.14 -7.53
CA ASN A 146 20.23 7.57 -7.27
C ASN A 146 20.21 6.50 -6.15
N VAL A 147 19.03 5.99 -5.79
CA VAL A 147 18.89 5.03 -4.70
C VAL A 147 18.99 3.60 -5.21
N ALA A 148 19.92 2.88 -4.61
CA ALA A 148 20.10 1.44 -4.76
C ALA A 148 20.33 0.81 -3.39
N LEU A 149 19.65 -0.31 -3.14
CA LEU A 149 19.84 -1.21 -2.01
C LEU A 149 20.60 -2.43 -2.51
N TYR A 150 21.81 -2.65 -2.02
CA TYR A 150 22.66 -3.77 -2.38
C TYR A 150 22.48 -4.91 -1.36
N GLY A 151 22.35 -6.14 -1.85
CA GLY A 151 22.09 -7.29 -0.97
C GLY A 151 20.82 -7.10 -0.14
N ALA A 152 19.76 -6.57 -0.77
CA ALA A 152 18.45 -6.43 -0.18
C ALA A 152 17.74 -7.79 -0.14
N GLY A 153 17.06 -8.07 0.97
CA GLY A 153 16.37 -9.33 1.16
C GLY A 153 15.12 -9.44 0.27
N ILE A 154 15.02 -10.54 -0.47
CA ILE A 154 13.95 -10.84 -1.43
C ILE A 154 13.43 -12.25 -1.19
N ALA A 155 12.12 -12.39 -1.15
CA ALA A 155 11.42 -13.67 -1.17
C ALA A 155 10.74 -13.88 -2.53
N LEU A 156 10.88 -15.08 -3.08
CA LEU A 156 10.35 -15.42 -4.39
C LEU A 156 8.97 -16.05 -4.24
N ASN A 157 7.99 -15.43 -4.88
CA ASN A 157 6.65 -15.94 -4.96
C ASN A 157 6.51 -16.87 -6.18
N GLN A 158 6.55 -18.17 -5.91
CA GLN A 158 6.53 -19.24 -6.92
C GLN A 158 5.19 -19.99 -6.96
N TYR A 159 4.37 -19.85 -5.91
CA TYR A 159 3.17 -20.64 -5.68
C TYR A 159 2.05 -19.78 -5.07
N GLY A 160 0.81 -20.16 -5.35
CA GLY A 160 -0.38 -19.56 -4.74
C GLY A 160 -1.26 -18.84 -5.76
N ASN A 161 -2.57 -19.07 -5.66
CA ASN A 161 -3.55 -18.55 -6.63
C ASN A 161 -4.02 -17.13 -6.26
N ASN A 162 -3.74 -16.66 -5.04
CA ASN A 162 -4.32 -15.45 -4.45
C ASN A 162 -3.39 -14.22 -4.48
N SER A 163 -2.22 -14.31 -5.13
CA SER A 163 -1.24 -13.22 -5.15
C SER A 163 -1.36 -12.34 -6.40
N ASN A 164 -2.13 -11.27 -6.29
CA ASN A 164 -2.40 -10.32 -7.36
C ASN A 164 -1.20 -9.47 -7.78
N ALA A 165 -0.15 -9.31 -6.98
CA ALA A 165 1.06 -8.59 -7.38
C ALA A 165 2.25 -9.00 -6.52
N GLY A 166 3.47 -8.72 -7.00
CA GLY A 166 4.63 -8.61 -6.11
C GLY A 166 4.44 -7.49 -5.08
N MET A 167 5.13 -7.55 -3.95
CA MET A 167 4.88 -6.67 -2.81
C MET A 167 6.15 -6.08 -2.20
N ILE A 168 6.08 -4.81 -1.79
CA ILE A 168 7.02 -4.18 -0.87
C ILE A 168 6.46 -4.34 0.53
N GLY A 169 7.09 -5.18 1.35
CA GLY A 169 6.67 -5.35 2.74
C GLY A 169 6.93 -4.10 3.57
N LEU A 170 5.90 -3.60 4.25
CA LEU A 170 5.91 -2.42 5.12
C LEU A 170 5.45 -2.77 6.55
N GLY A 171 5.37 -4.06 6.87
CA GLY A 171 5.05 -4.55 8.20
C GLY A 171 6.04 -4.09 9.27
N LYS A 172 5.70 -4.36 10.54
CA LYS A 172 6.46 -3.93 11.73
C LYS A 172 7.95 -4.25 11.65
N ASP A 173 8.26 -5.34 10.96
CA ASP A 173 9.58 -5.88 10.78
C ASP A 173 9.97 -5.89 9.29
N SER A 174 9.49 -4.96 8.47
CA SER A 174 9.84 -4.86 7.04
C SER A 174 11.35 -4.98 6.73
N VAL A 175 11.72 -5.98 5.93
CA VAL A 175 13.08 -6.19 5.41
C VAL A 175 13.54 -5.00 4.58
N PHE A 176 12.68 -4.54 3.66
CA PHE A 176 12.95 -3.38 2.80
C PHE A 176 13.30 -2.12 3.59
N LEU A 177 12.52 -1.79 4.63
CA LEU A 177 12.76 -0.62 5.46
C LEU A 177 14.04 -0.77 6.31
N ASN A 178 14.37 -1.99 6.74
CA ASN A 178 15.64 -2.24 7.42
C ASN A 178 16.83 -2.03 6.49
N ASP A 179 16.76 -2.56 5.26
CA ASP A 179 17.83 -2.41 4.28
C ASP A 179 18.04 -0.95 3.88
N ALA A 180 16.96 -0.20 3.67
CA ALA A 180 17.02 1.23 3.40
C ALA A 180 17.76 2.01 4.49
N VAL A 181 17.47 1.72 5.77
CA VAL A 181 18.14 2.39 6.90
C VAL A 181 19.57 1.89 7.10
N ARG A 182 19.80 0.58 7.03
CA ARG A 182 21.13 -0.04 7.22
C ARG A 182 22.14 0.44 6.18
N GLN A 183 21.66 0.81 5.00
CA GLN A 183 22.49 1.30 3.89
C GLN A 183 22.47 2.83 3.75
N ASP A 184 22.03 3.56 4.78
CA ASP A 184 21.96 5.02 4.82
C ASP A 184 21.18 5.64 3.64
N ARG A 185 20.23 4.89 3.05
CA ARG A 185 19.33 5.39 2.01
C ARG A 185 18.09 6.05 2.59
N ALA A 186 17.76 5.77 3.85
CA ALA A 186 16.71 6.46 4.60
C ALA A 186 17.17 6.75 6.04
N GLY A 187 16.81 7.91 6.57
CA GLY A 187 17.13 8.32 7.93
C GLY A 187 16.33 7.59 9.01
N SER A 188 15.23 6.93 8.62
CA SER A 188 14.43 6.10 9.52
C SER A 188 13.60 5.06 8.78
N LYS A 189 13.01 4.12 9.53
CA LYS A 189 12.08 3.10 9.00
C LYS A 189 10.65 3.64 8.85
N SER A 190 10.46 4.96 8.93
CA SER A 190 9.16 5.53 8.64
C SER A 190 8.85 5.44 7.16
N TRP A 191 7.57 5.50 6.83
CA TRP A 191 7.12 5.61 5.46
C TRP A 191 5.79 6.34 5.39
N SER A 192 5.47 6.89 4.22
CA SER A 192 4.15 7.42 3.92
C SER A 192 3.70 6.98 2.54
N LEU A 193 2.40 6.77 2.37
CA LEU A 193 1.80 6.40 1.10
C LEU A 193 0.74 7.41 0.68
N ASP A 194 0.90 7.91 -0.54
CA ASP A 194 -0.16 8.48 -1.36
C ASP A 194 -0.49 7.46 -2.46
N SER A 195 -1.67 6.85 -2.39
CA SER A 195 -2.06 5.78 -3.32
C SER A 195 -2.45 6.27 -4.72
N GLY A 196 -2.40 7.58 -4.99
CA GLY A 196 -2.79 8.14 -6.28
C GLY A 196 -4.26 7.88 -6.60
N SER A 197 -4.62 7.91 -7.88
CA SER A 197 -5.95 7.58 -8.39
C SER A 197 -5.85 7.00 -9.80
N GLN A 198 -6.57 5.89 -10.03
CA GLN A 198 -6.78 5.31 -11.36
C GLN A 198 -8.11 5.76 -11.99
N SER A 199 -8.74 6.81 -11.45
CA SER A 199 -9.94 7.40 -12.05
C SER A 199 -9.68 7.76 -13.51
N LEU A 200 -10.64 7.44 -14.39
CA LEU A 200 -10.57 7.88 -15.79
C LEU A 200 -10.82 9.38 -15.96
N VAL A 201 -11.47 10.01 -14.96
CA VAL A 201 -11.82 11.44 -15.01
C VAL A 201 -10.76 12.29 -14.32
N LYS A 202 -10.20 11.82 -13.21
CA LYS A 202 -9.19 12.54 -12.42
C LYS A 202 -8.00 11.64 -12.06
N PRO A 203 -7.28 11.10 -13.05
CA PRO A 203 -6.15 10.22 -12.78
C PRO A 203 -5.05 10.98 -12.06
N ARG A 204 -4.36 10.30 -11.13
CA ARG A 204 -3.30 10.92 -10.33
C ARG A 204 -2.23 9.89 -9.98
N ASN A 205 -0.97 10.22 -10.25
CA ASN A 205 0.14 9.42 -9.76
C ASN A 205 0.28 9.58 -8.24
N GLY A 206 0.61 8.48 -7.58
CA GLY A 206 0.92 8.44 -6.16
C GLY A 206 2.42 8.27 -5.90
N GLU A 207 2.76 8.02 -4.64
CA GLU A 207 4.13 7.73 -4.23
C GLU A 207 4.19 7.04 -2.86
N LEU A 208 5.19 6.18 -2.70
CA LEU A 208 5.63 5.65 -1.41
C LEU A 208 6.93 6.36 -1.03
N VAL A 209 6.89 7.13 0.06
CA VAL A 209 8.06 7.83 0.60
C VAL A 209 8.63 7.03 1.75
N ILE A 210 9.94 6.80 1.75
CA ILE A 210 10.68 6.11 2.80
C ILE A 210 11.51 7.11 3.60
N GLY A 211 11.51 6.97 4.92
CA GLY A 211 12.21 7.85 5.85
C GLY A 211 11.47 9.15 6.18
N GLY A 212 10.28 9.38 5.62
CA GLY A 212 9.50 10.60 5.84
C GLY A 212 8.16 10.60 5.11
N TYR A 213 7.68 11.79 4.76
CA TYR A 213 6.47 12.01 3.96
C TYR A 213 6.62 13.24 3.07
N ASN A 214 5.77 13.35 2.05
CA ASN A 214 5.73 14.51 1.17
C ASN A 214 4.66 15.51 1.61
N ALA A 215 5.09 16.60 2.25
CA ALA A 215 4.21 17.66 2.75
C ALA A 215 3.37 18.34 1.65
N GLY A 216 3.84 18.35 0.39
CA GLY A 216 3.10 18.93 -0.72
C GLY A 216 1.95 18.07 -1.24
N ARG A 217 1.78 16.85 -0.70
CA ARG A 217 0.70 15.91 -1.04
C ARG A 217 -0.21 15.59 0.15
N THR A 218 0.03 16.24 1.29
CA THR A 218 -0.70 16.01 2.53
C THR A 218 -1.33 17.30 3.01
N ASP A 219 -2.64 17.30 3.17
CA ASP A 219 -3.37 18.42 3.75
C ASP A 219 -3.78 18.10 5.19
N GLY A 220 -3.80 19.13 6.04
CA GLY A 220 -4.25 19.02 7.42
C GLY A 220 -3.22 18.39 8.38
N SER A 221 -3.71 17.81 9.48
CA SER A 221 -2.89 17.23 10.54
C SER A 221 -3.03 15.72 10.61
N PHE A 222 -1.95 15.03 10.97
CA PHE A 222 -1.98 13.59 11.21
C PHE A 222 -2.70 13.26 12.51
N SER A 223 -3.52 12.21 12.46
CA SER A 223 -4.02 11.51 13.63
C SER A 223 -3.19 10.25 13.87
N TRP A 224 -2.91 9.95 15.13
CA TRP A 224 -2.02 8.86 15.51
C TRP A 224 -2.79 7.73 16.18
N SER A 225 -2.53 6.50 15.75
CA SER A 225 -2.97 5.26 16.41
C SER A 225 -1.79 4.31 16.55
N ASN A 226 -1.88 3.41 17.53
CA ASN A 226 -0.90 2.33 17.66
C ASN A 226 -1.19 1.25 16.62
N VAL A 227 -0.12 0.64 16.09
CA VAL A 227 -0.25 -0.55 15.25
C VAL A 227 -0.75 -1.75 16.06
N SER A 228 -1.55 -2.61 15.44
CA SER A 228 -2.12 -3.83 16.04
C SER A 228 -1.67 -5.05 15.25
N ASP A 229 -1.36 -6.18 15.87
CA ASP A 229 -0.96 -7.36 15.07
C ASP A 229 -2.19 -8.03 14.41
N MET A 230 -3.29 -8.20 15.16
CA MET A 230 -4.53 -8.85 14.70
C MET A 230 -5.75 -8.00 15.03
N VAL A 231 -6.80 -8.11 14.23
CA VAL A 231 -8.16 -7.64 14.54
C VAL A 231 -9.15 -8.70 14.07
N GLY A 232 -9.86 -9.29 15.03
CA GLY A 232 -10.58 -10.54 14.77
C GLY A 232 -9.61 -11.60 14.27
N ASP A 233 -9.99 -12.28 13.19
CA ASP A 233 -9.17 -13.34 12.58
C ASP A 233 -8.26 -12.84 11.45
N ARG A 234 -8.18 -11.51 11.23
CA ARG A 234 -7.38 -10.90 10.16
C ARG A 234 -6.15 -10.16 10.71
N PRO A 235 -4.95 -10.40 10.16
CA PRO A 235 -3.79 -9.54 10.41
C PRO A 235 -4.05 -8.10 9.99
N CYS A 236 -3.86 -7.15 10.91
CA CYS A 236 -4.33 -5.78 10.75
C CYS A 236 -3.39 -4.71 11.35
N PRO A 237 -2.14 -4.60 10.87
CA PRO A 237 -1.14 -3.64 11.36
C PRO A 237 -1.66 -2.22 11.45
N LEU A 238 -2.38 -1.76 10.42
CA LEU A 238 -3.02 -0.45 10.40
C LEU A 238 -4.50 -0.59 10.70
N ARG A 239 -4.83 -0.62 11.99
CA ARG A 239 -6.20 -0.62 12.49
C ARG A 239 -6.76 0.79 12.59
N THR A 240 -8.02 0.93 12.19
CA THR A 240 -8.87 2.09 12.48
C THR A 240 -10.26 1.64 12.94
N ARG A 241 -11.12 2.57 13.33
CA ARG A 241 -12.52 2.30 13.70
C ARG A 241 -13.46 3.17 12.89
N ILE A 242 -14.43 2.54 12.23
CA ILE A 242 -15.44 3.19 11.42
C ILE A 242 -16.67 3.46 12.29
N THR A 243 -17.00 4.73 12.49
CA THR A 243 -18.19 5.16 13.24
C THR A 243 -19.38 5.35 12.32
N GLN A 244 -19.17 5.83 11.09
CA GLN A 244 -20.25 5.99 10.11
C GLN A 244 -19.76 5.59 8.72
N MET A 245 -20.65 4.94 7.97
CA MET A 245 -20.45 4.69 6.55
C MET A 245 -21.79 4.75 5.83
N SER A 246 -21.88 5.58 4.78
CA SER A 246 -23.12 5.80 4.04
C SER A 246 -22.83 6.02 2.57
N VAL A 247 -23.76 5.58 1.73
CA VAL A 247 -23.79 5.91 0.30
C VAL A 247 -24.75 7.07 0.07
N THR A 248 -24.35 8.03 -0.74
CA THR A 248 -25.26 9.04 -1.30
C THR A 248 -25.59 8.62 -2.72
N LEU A 249 -26.88 8.42 -3.01
CA LEU A 249 -27.38 8.02 -4.31
C LEU A 249 -27.57 9.24 -5.23
N SER A 250 -27.79 9.00 -6.53
CA SER A 250 -27.91 10.05 -7.55
C SER A 250 -29.08 11.02 -7.31
N ASN A 251 -30.11 10.56 -6.60
CA ASN A 251 -31.26 11.38 -6.18
C ASN A 251 -30.96 12.25 -4.95
N GLY A 252 -29.72 12.23 -4.43
CA GLY A 252 -29.29 12.92 -3.21
C GLY A 252 -29.63 12.18 -1.91
N GLU A 253 -30.27 11.03 -1.98
CA GLU A 253 -30.63 10.26 -0.80
C GLU A 253 -29.41 9.62 -0.14
N VAL A 254 -29.27 9.81 1.17
CA VAL A 254 -28.18 9.25 1.96
C VAL A 254 -28.66 8.01 2.70
N LYS A 255 -28.04 6.87 2.43
CA LYS A 255 -28.37 5.58 3.04
C LYS A 255 -27.19 5.03 3.84
N PRO A 256 -27.38 4.66 5.12
CA PRO A 256 -26.33 4.04 5.92
C PRO A 256 -26.07 2.60 5.44
N ILE A 257 -24.79 2.23 5.31
CA ILE A 257 -24.37 0.86 4.94
C ILE A 257 -24.21 -0.02 6.20
N LYS A 258 -24.00 0.62 7.35
CA LYS A 258 -23.95 0.02 8.69
C LYS A 258 -24.79 0.84 9.66
N SER A 259 -25.19 0.23 10.78
CA SER A 259 -25.86 0.97 11.87
C SER A 259 -24.95 2.07 12.41
N SER A 260 -25.45 3.29 12.61
CA SER A 260 -24.67 4.40 13.21
C SER A 260 -24.38 4.19 14.70
N ALA A 261 -25.12 3.31 15.37
CA ALA A 261 -24.87 2.95 16.78
C ALA A 261 -23.67 2.00 16.95
N GLU A 262 -23.21 1.38 15.87
CA GLU A 262 -22.11 0.43 15.87
C GLU A 262 -20.79 1.11 15.51
N VAL A 263 -19.73 0.84 16.25
CA VAL A 263 -18.35 1.19 15.88
C VAL A 263 -17.66 -0.10 15.47
N ILE A 264 -17.20 -0.16 14.22
CA ILE A 264 -16.62 -1.38 13.63
C ILE A 264 -15.13 -1.16 13.44
N ASP A 265 -14.31 -2.10 13.89
CA ASP A 265 -12.90 -2.10 13.56
C ASP A 265 -12.69 -2.31 12.05
N ALA A 266 -11.63 -1.73 11.48
CA ALA A 266 -11.30 -1.90 10.07
C ALA A 266 -9.79 -1.91 9.87
N CYS A 267 -9.34 -2.62 8.85
CA CYS A 267 -7.95 -2.63 8.41
C CYS A 267 -7.75 -1.64 7.27
N ILE A 268 -6.60 -0.97 7.27
CA ILE A 268 -6.10 -0.24 6.12
C ILE A 268 -4.99 -1.10 5.50
N GLU A 269 -5.21 -1.61 4.29
CA GLU A 269 -4.23 -2.47 3.62
C GLU A 269 -4.01 -1.98 2.18
N PRO A 270 -2.84 -1.40 1.88
CA PRO A 270 -2.53 -0.87 0.55
C PRO A 270 -2.42 -1.91 -0.57
N TYR A 271 -2.25 -3.19 -0.26
CA TYR A 271 -2.25 -4.25 -1.25
C TYR A 271 -3.65 -4.52 -1.82
N ASP A 272 -4.69 -4.45 -0.98
CA ASP A 272 -6.07 -4.63 -1.41
C ASP A 272 -6.49 -3.45 -2.31
N ASN A 273 -6.87 -3.72 -3.56
CA ASN A 273 -7.27 -2.62 -4.44
C ASN A 273 -8.68 -2.14 -4.10
N LEU A 274 -9.63 -3.06 -3.92
CA LEU A 274 -11.04 -2.76 -3.63
C LEU A 274 -11.36 -2.68 -2.13
N PHE A 275 -12.52 -2.09 -1.81
CA PHE A 275 -13.09 -2.23 -0.46
C PHE A 275 -13.51 -3.67 -0.19
N ARG A 276 -13.23 -4.18 0.99
CA ARG A 276 -13.81 -5.44 1.48
C ARG A 276 -14.79 -5.13 2.59
N PHE A 277 -16.06 -5.44 2.38
CA PHE A 277 -17.13 -5.22 3.35
C PHE A 277 -17.39 -6.49 4.16
N THR A 278 -17.91 -6.34 5.38
CA THR A 278 -18.48 -7.47 6.10
C THR A 278 -19.68 -8.04 5.35
N PRO A 279 -20.11 -9.27 5.65
CA PRO A 279 -21.33 -9.83 5.05
C PRO A 279 -22.55 -8.92 5.16
N GLY A 280 -22.77 -8.32 6.33
CA GLY A 280 -23.89 -7.39 6.56
C GLY A 280 -23.77 -6.09 5.77
N MET A 281 -22.57 -5.50 5.71
CA MET A 281 -22.33 -4.26 4.93
C MET A 281 -22.50 -4.51 3.43
N LEU A 282 -21.98 -5.63 2.91
CA LEU A 282 -22.13 -5.98 1.49
C LEU A 282 -23.59 -6.25 1.14
N LEU A 283 -24.33 -6.97 2.00
CA LEU A 283 -25.76 -7.21 1.83
C LEU A 283 -26.55 -5.89 1.81
N ASN A 284 -26.30 -5.00 2.78
CA ASN A 284 -26.95 -3.69 2.84
C ASN A 284 -26.65 -2.87 1.60
N TRP A 285 -25.39 -2.85 1.14
CA TRP A 285 -25.02 -2.18 -0.10
C TRP A 285 -25.87 -2.69 -1.26
N LYS A 286 -25.86 -4.01 -1.48
CA LYS A 286 -26.60 -4.66 -2.57
C LYS A 286 -28.10 -4.37 -2.53
N GLN A 287 -28.69 -4.30 -1.33
CA GLN A 287 -30.11 -3.92 -1.16
C GLN A 287 -30.36 -2.46 -1.49
N ILE A 288 -29.53 -1.55 -0.97
CA ILE A 288 -29.66 -0.09 -1.19
C ILE A 288 -29.54 0.25 -2.68
N THR A 289 -28.61 -0.39 -3.39
CA THR A 289 -28.32 -0.11 -4.80
C THR A 289 -29.12 -0.98 -5.77
N ALA A 290 -30.05 -1.79 -5.26
CA ALA A 290 -30.83 -2.76 -6.04
C ALA A 290 -29.95 -3.63 -6.96
N PHE A 291 -28.84 -4.16 -6.41
CA PHE A 291 -27.88 -4.96 -7.13
C PHE A 291 -28.54 -6.20 -7.75
N ASN A 292 -28.28 -6.44 -9.03
CA ASN A 292 -28.75 -7.62 -9.73
C ASN A 292 -27.65 -8.70 -9.73
N GLU A 293 -27.83 -9.74 -8.91
CA GLU A 293 -26.87 -10.85 -8.78
C GLU A 293 -26.58 -11.56 -10.10
N THR A 294 -27.48 -11.53 -11.09
CA THR A 294 -27.22 -12.17 -12.39
C THR A 294 -26.08 -11.50 -13.16
N LEU A 295 -25.74 -10.25 -12.84
CA LEU A 295 -24.61 -9.53 -13.45
C LEU A 295 -23.26 -10.11 -13.03
N LEU A 296 -23.18 -10.91 -11.96
CA LEU A 296 -21.95 -11.63 -11.62
C LEU A 296 -21.52 -12.61 -12.72
N GLY A 297 -22.47 -13.11 -13.51
CA GLY A 297 -22.20 -13.97 -14.66
C GLY A 297 -21.33 -13.30 -15.74
N VAL A 298 -21.21 -11.96 -15.75
CA VAL A 298 -20.30 -11.26 -16.65
C VAL A 298 -18.86 -11.74 -16.46
N TYR A 299 -18.38 -11.99 -15.23
CA TYR A 299 -17.00 -12.41 -15.02
C TYR A 299 -16.70 -13.74 -15.72
N ALA A 300 -17.51 -14.76 -15.45
CA ALA A 300 -17.37 -16.07 -16.08
C ALA A 300 -17.51 -16.00 -17.62
N ASN A 301 -18.43 -15.18 -18.13
CA ASN A 301 -18.59 -14.96 -19.57
C ASN A 301 -17.35 -14.30 -20.19
N GLN A 302 -16.75 -13.32 -19.53
CA GLN A 302 -15.57 -12.62 -20.04
C GLN A 302 -14.29 -13.48 -19.90
N GLU A 303 -14.20 -14.30 -18.87
CA GLU A 303 -13.13 -15.30 -18.72
C GLU A 303 -13.18 -16.34 -19.84
N ALA A 304 -14.37 -16.83 -20.20
CA ALA A 304 -14.56 -17.67 -21.38
C ALA A 304 -14.18 -16.98 -22.70
N ASN A 305 -14.14 -15.64 -22.71
CA ASN A 305 -13.67 -14.81 -23.83
C ASN A 305 -12.23 -14.31 -23.63
N ASN A 306 -11.43 -15.03 -22.84
CA ASN A 306 -10.00 -14.79 -22.61
C ASN A 306 -9.66 -13.47 -21.89
N LEU A 307 -10.57 -12.89 -21.11
CA LEU A 307 -10.22 -11.82 -20.17
C LEU A 307 -9.93 -12.38 -18.78
N SER A 308 -9.01 -11.75 -18.05
CA SER A 308 -8.77 -12.06 -16.64
C SER A 308 -8.72 -10.80 -15.79
N PHE A 309 -9.14 -10.92 -14.53
CA PHE A 309 -9.37 -9.79 -13.65
C PHE A 309 -8.48 -9.90 -12.41
N THR A 310 -7.93 -8.79 -11.94
CA THR A 310 -7.12 -8.76 -10.72
C THR A 310 -7.98 -8.97 -9.47
N GLU A 311 -9.11 -8.27 -9.39
CA GLU A 311 -10.08 -8.37 -8.30
C GLU A 311 -11.49 -8.19 -8.85
N LEU A 312 -12.42 -9.02 -8.37
CA LEU A 312 -13.80 -9.05 -8.84
C LEU A 312 -14.64 -8.08 -8.01
N GLY A 313 -14.88 -6.88 -8.54
CA GLY A 313 -15.76 -5.89 -7.92
C GLY A 313 -17.25 -6.20 -8.11
N LEU A 314 -18.13 -5.24 -7.83
CA LEU A 314 -19.57 -5.38 -8.09
C LEU A 314 -19.91 -4.82 -9.49
N PRO A 315 -20.30 -5.66 -10.46
CA PRO A 315 -20.65 -5.22 -11.82
C PRO A 315 -22.10 -4.73 -11.89
N TYR A 316 -22.31 -3.57 -12.49
CA TYR A 316 -23.62 -2.99 -12.76
C TYR A 316 -23.75 -2.67 -14.25
N ASP A 317 -24.97 -2.67 -14.74
CA ASP A 317 -25.30 -2.04 -16.01
C ASP A 317 -24.96 -0.54 -15.93
N SER A 318 -24.11 -0.07 -16.84
CA SER A 318 -23.66 1.33 -16.85
C SER A 318 -24.81 2.33 -16.97
N SER A 319 -25.97 1.93 -17.52
CA SER A 319 -27.16 2.79 -17.58
C SER A 319 -27.89 2.94 -16.24
N LYS A 320 -27.58 2.08 -15.25
CA LYS A 320 -28.26 2.01 -13.95
C LYS A 320 -27.42 2.53 -12.79
N VAL A 321 -26.11 2.69 -12.99
CA VAL A 321 -25.24 3.36 -12.01
C VAL A 321 -25.30 4.85 -12.27
N GLY A 322 -25.58 5.65 -11.24
CA GLY A 322 -25.42 7.10 -11.32
C GLY A 322 -24.30 7.59 -10.40
N ASP A 323 -24.27 8.88 -10.09
CA ASP A 323 -23.17 9.53 -9.35
C ASP A 323 -23.15 9.22 -7.85
N TRP A 324 -23.05 7.93 -7.51
CA TRP A 324 -22.99 7.48 -6.12
C TRP A 324 -21.67 7.84 -5.48
N SER A 325 -21.72 8.31 -4.24
CA SER A 325 -20.53 8.57 -3.43
C SER A 325 -20.59 7.81 -2.11
N LEU A 326 -19.43 7.39 -1.62
CA LEU A 326 -19.30 6.67 -0.35
C LEU A 326 -18.62 7.58 0.67
N SER A 327 -19.30 7.88 1.78
CA SER A 327 -18.72 8.62 2.89
C SER A 327 -18.32 7.68 4.01
N VAL A 328 -17.14 7.88 4.58
CA VAL A 328 -16.58 7.10 5.69
C VAL A 328 -16.13 8.07 6.78
N THR A 329 -16.57 7.84 8.01
CA THR A 329 -16.16 8.59 9.19
C THR A 329 -15.49 7.65 10.18
N LEU A 330 -14.34 8.07 10.68
CA LEU A 330 -13.53 7.35 11.65
C LEU A 330 -13.80 7.85 13.08
N ASP A 331 -13.37 7.08 14.07
CA ASP A 331 -13.53 7.38 15.51
C ASP A 331 -12.75 8.60 15.99
N ASN A 332 -11.70 8.99 15.28
CA ASN A 332 -10.95 10.22 15.50
C ASN A 332 -11.64 11.48 14.91
N GLY A 333 -12.83 11.33 14.33
CA GLY A 333 -13.59 12.42 13.70
C GLY A 333 -13.19 12.73 12.26
N TYR A 334 -12.19 12.04 11.69
CA TYR A 334 -11.84 12.18 10.28
C TYR A 334 -12.98 11.64 9.40
N THR A 335 -13.45 12.46 8.47
CA THR A 335 -14.44 12.07 7.47
C THR A 335 -13.87 12.29 6.08
N THR A 336 -14.08 11.33 5.19
CA THR A 336 -13.77 11.48 3.78
C THR A 336 -14.92 10.96 2.92
N THR A 337 -15.03 11.51 1.71
CA THR A 337 -15.99 11.09 0.71
C THR A 337 -15.25 10.64 -0.54
N LEU A 338 -15.60 9.45 -0.99
CA LEU A 338 -15.19 8.84 -2.24
C LEU A 338 -16.22 9.20 -3.29
N PRO A 339 -15.88 10.11 -4.22
CA PRO A 339 -16.81 10.50 -5.27
C PRO A 339 -16.99 9.38 -6.30
N ALA A 340 -18.03 9.48 -7.11
CA ALA A 340 -18.37 8.50 -8.15
C ALA A 340 -17.17 8.13 -9.04
N TYR A 341 -16.37 9.12 -9.44
CA TYR A 341 -15.21 8.90 -10.32
C TYR A 341 -14.06 8.09 -9.67
N GLU A 342 -14.05 7.92 -8.34
CA GLU A 342 -13.12 7.02 -7.63
C GLU A 342 -13.78 5.67 -7.35
N LEU A 343 -15.05 5.70 -6.96
CA LEU A 343 -15.82 4.52 -6.56
C LEU A 343 -16.23 3.64 -7.75
N GLN A 344 -16.26 4.19 -8.96
CA GLN A 344 -16.78 3.56 -10.16
C GLN A 344 -15.78 3.66 -11.31
N ARG A 345 -15.69 2.62 -12.11
CA ARG A 345 -14.96 2.62 -13.38
C ARG A 345 -15.60 1.61 -14.34
N PRO A 346 -15.36 1.69 -15.66
CA PRO A 346 -15.67 0.58 -16.55
C PRO A 346 -15.08 -0.72 -16.02
N LEU A 347 -15.75 -1.84 -16.22
CA LEU A 347 -15.14 -3.13 -15.91
C LEU A 347 -13.95 -3.36 -16.85
N LEU A 348 -12.76 -3.53 -16.28
CA LEU A 348 -11.51 -3.74 -17.02
C LEU A 348 -10.97 -5.13 -16.71
N GLY A 349 -10.70 -5.92 -17.75
CA GLY A 349 -9.94 -7.17 -17.69
C GLY A 349 -8.66 -7.09 -18.53
N PHE A 350 -7.80 -8.11 -18.44
CA PHE A 350 -6.59 -8.25 -19.25
C PHE A 350 -6.78 -9.33 -20.30
N ASP A 351 -6.49 -9.02 -21.57
CA ASP A 351 -6.47 -10.02 -22.64
C ASP A 351 -5.19 -10.88 -22.59
N ASN A 352 -5.08 -11.85 -23.51
CA ASN A 352 -3.93 -12.75 -23.63
C ASN A 352 -2.59 -12.05 -23.91
N LEU A 353 -2.63 -10.81 -24.42
CA LEU A 353 -1.46 -9.98 -24.67
C LEU A 353 -1.13 -9.05 -23.49
N GLY A 354 -1.87 -9.14 -22.39
CA GLY A 354 -1.69 -8.29 -21.21
C GLY A 354 -2.24 -6.87 -21.40
N ASN A 355 -3.03 -6.60 -22.44
CA ASN A 355 -3.66 -5.29 -22.60
C ASN A 355 -4.94 -5.21 -21.78
N LYS A 356 -5.19 -4.03 -21.19
CA LYS A 356 -6.45 -3.75 -20.49
C LYS A 356 -7.58 -3.58 -21.52
N GLN A 357 -8.63 -4.37 -21.38
CA GLN A 357 -9.84 -4.33 -22.18
C GLN A 357 -11.03 -3.93 -21.32
N ALA A 358 -11.81 -2.96 -21.79
CA ALA A 358 -13.06 -2.58 -21.15
C ALA A 358 -14.18 -3.50 -21.62
N VAL A 359 -15.01 -3.97 -20.69
CA VAL A 359 -16.23 -4.72 -20.99
C VAL A 359 -17.35 -3.70 -21.28
N PRO A 360 -17.87 -3.63 -22.52
CA PRO A 360 -18.84 -2.62 -22.90
C PRO A 360 -20.12 -2.70 -22.07
N GLY A 361 -20.67 -1.54 -21.70
CA GLY A 361 -21.95 -1.45 -20.98
C GLY A 361 -21.92 -1.89 -19.51
N ILE A 362 -20.75 -2.27 -18.98
CA ILE A 362 -20.61 -2.68 -17.58
C ILE A 362 -19.74 -1.68 -16.80
N THR A 363 -20.28 -1.17 -15.70
CA THR A 363 -19.57 -0.39 -14.70
C THR A 363 -19.24 -1.28 -13.51
N ASN A 364 -17.98 -1.28 -13.10
CA ASN A 364 -17.52 -2.00 -11.93
C ASN A 364 -17.37 -1.04 -10.73
N LEU A 365 -18.16 -1.28 -9.70
CA LEU A 365 -18.02 -0.61 -8.41
C LEU A 365 -16.80 -1.15 -7.68
N GLN A 366 -16.03 -0.26 -7.08
CA GLN A 366 -14.75 -0.57 -6.45
C GLN A 366 -14.90 -1.18 -5.05
N ILE A 367 -15.84 -2.12 -4.91
CA ILE A 367 -16.14 -2.92 -3.72
C ILE A 367 -16.05 -4.38 -4.16
N LEU A 368 -15.26 -5.17 -3.45
CA LEU A 368 -15.06 -6.58 -3.74
C LEU A 368 -16.39 -7.34 -3.63
N ASN A 369 -16.72 -8.16 -4.63
CA ASN A 369 -17.85 -9.08 -4.62
C ASN A 369 -17.52 -10.38 -3.84
N ALA A 370 -16.86 -10.22 -2.71
CA ALA A 370 -16.66 -11.26 -1.72
C ALA A 370 -16.65 -10.54 -0.38
N PRO A 371 -17.54 -10.89 0.55
CA PRO A 371 -17.45 -10.32 1.88
C PRO A 371 -16.18 -10.82 2.56
N THR A 372 -15.80 -10.15 3.64
CA THR A 372 -14.78 -10.67 4.55
C THR A 372 -15.22 -12.01 5.14
N GLY A 373 -14.25 -12.86 5.49
CA GLY A 373 -14.51 -14.12 6.16
C GLY A 373 -15.19 -13.95 7.51
N THR A 374 -15.73 -15.04 8.04
CA THR A 374 -16.26 -15.07 9.42
C THR A 374 -15.16 -14.66 10.39
N GLY A 375 -15.45 -13.73 11.31
CA GLY A 375 -14.47 -13.22 12.29
C GLY A 375 -13.51 -12.17 11.73
N GLU A 376 -13.51 -11.91 10.42
CA GLU A 376 -12.73 -10.83 9.81
C GLU A 376 -13.46 -9.47 9.85
N VAL A 377 -12.67 -8.41 9.75
CA VAL A 377 -13.12 -7.02 9.74
C VAL A 377 -13.04 -6.40 8.34
N PRO A 378 -13.84 -5.35 8.04
CA PRO A 378 -13.78 -4.67 6.75
C PRO A 378 -12.37 -4.14 6.46
N THR A 379 -12.00 -4.12 5.19
CA THR A 379 -10.70 -3.61 4.73
C THR A 379 -10.89 -2.40 3.81
N LEU A 380 -10.22 -1.32 4.18
CA LEU A 380 -10.10 -0.06 3.47
C LEU A 380 -8.87 -0.13 2.57
N GLY A 381 -9.07 -0.55 1.33
CA GLY A 381 -8.01 -0.72 0.34
C GLY A 381 -7.56 0.58 -0.33
N ARG A 382 -6.88 0.46 -1.47
CA ARG A 382 -6.31 1.59 -2.22
C ARG A 382 -7.32 2.65 -2.62
N ILE A 383 -8.58 2.26 -2.88
CA ILE A 383 -9.62 3.21 -3.27
C ILE A 383 -9.96 4.14 -2.10
N PHE A 384 -9.96 3.67 -0.85
CA PHE A 384 -10.00 4.56 0.32
C PHE A 384 -8.77 5.48 0.36
N LEU A 385 -7.59 4.89 0.15
CA LEU A 385 -6.31 5.60 0.19
C LEU A 385 -6.11 6.58 -0.98
N SER A 386 -6.97 6.60 -2.00
CA SER A 386 -6.92 7.64 -3.05
C SER A 386 -7.34 9.01 -2.51
N ARG A 387 -8.01 9.03 -1.35
CA ARG A 387 -8.49 10.21 -0.62
C ARG A 387 -7.77 10.46 0.71
N VAL A 388 -6.91 9.54 1.15
CA VAL A 388 -6.28 9.57 2.47
C VAL A 388 -4.81 9.18 2.37
N SER A 389 -3.92 10.01 2.91
CA SER A 389 -2.51 9.65 3.09
C SER A 389 -2.32 8.88 4.40
N VAL A 390 -1.53 7.81 4.37
CA VAL A 390 -1.24 6.99 5.54
C VAL A 390 0.26 6.94 5.80
N CYS A 391 0.65 6.92 7.07
CA CYS A 391 2.06 6.89 7.47
C CYS A 391 2.31 5.78 8.50
N GLY A 392 3.43 5.07 8.36
CA GLY A 392 3.98 4.19 9.39
C GLY A 392 5.16 4.85 10.09
N LEU A 393 5.12 4.95 11.41
CA LEU A 393 6.24 5.41 12.23
C LEU A 393 6.70 4.32 13.19
N ARG A 394 8.01 4.08 13.26
CA ARG A 394 8.61 3.29 14.33
C ARG A 394 9.17 4.23 15.39
N LYS A 395 8.58 4.23 16.58
CA LYS A 395 9.08 5.02 17.72
C LYS A 395 10.49 4.54 18.06
N LEU A 396 11.50 5.37 17.81
CA LEU A 396 12.86 5.11 18.29
C LEU A 396 12.81 5.12 19.82
N GLY A 397 13.15 3.99 20.44
CA GLY A 397 13.31 3.93 21.89
C GLY A 397 14.30 5.00 22.31
N ARG A 398 13.95 5.82 23.32
CA ARG A 398 14.88 6.76 23.95
C ARG A 398 16.15 6.00 24.27
N ARG A 399 17.25 6.23 23.54
CA ARG A 399 18.59 5.90 24.03
C ARG A 399 18.71 6.65 25.36
N ARG A 400 18.65 5.92 26.48
CA ARG A 400 19.12 6.44 27.76
C ARG A 400 20.57 6.82 27.51
N ARG A 401 20.82 8.13 27.46
CA ARG A 401 22.19 8.65 27.56
C ARG A 401 22.68 8.19 28.94
N GLY A 402 23.62 7.25 28.93
CA GLY A 402 24.48 6.99 30.08
C GLY A 402 25.50 8.09 30.21
#